data_AF-A0A7C7WM84-F1
#
_entry.id   AF-A0A7C7WM84-F1
#
_cell.length_a   1.000
_cell.length_b   1.000
_cell.length_c   1.000
_cell.angle_alpha   90.00
_cell.angle_beta   90.00
_cell.angle_gamma   90.00
#
_symmetry.space_group_name_H-M   'P 1'
#
loop_
_entity.id
_entity.type
_entity.pdbx_description
1 polymer ?
#
loop_
_entity_poly.entity_id
_entity_poly.type
_entity_poly.pdbx_seq_one_letter_code
_entity_poly.pdbx_strand_id
1 'polypeptide(L)'
;MRTIAFDVETIPDLEYGKKNMNLDGLSDEDIGRSMFFQQLQKKGDEFLPIDLHKIITISCIAEENGIIELKSFTQLEHFINFIKDADQFVTWNGHRFDVPVIAFRTLIEHLVINNKLLDDKHHTDLKAVLSNGNISLISGLDRVSKHLGLPGKTLHSGTVVWDLYLDNKIQEIIQYCEADVLNTYLIYIHHQYTIAEISNDQLREKKETLKSFLSSSEHHHNEFIEKL
;
A
#
# COMPACT_ATOMS: atom_id res chain seq x y z
N MET A 1 -19.18 -4.38 9.75
CA MET A 1 -18.54 -4.28 8.43
C MET A 1 -17.07 -4.14 8.68
N ARG A 2 -16.27 -5.01 8.10
CA ARG A 2 -14.82 -5.02 8.25
C ARG A 2 -14.16 -4.37 7.04
N THR A 3 -13.57 -3.19 7.23
CA THR A 3 -12.92 -2.41 6.17
C THR A 3 -11.41 -2.54 6.29
N ILE A 4 -10.73 -2.85 5.18
CA ILE A 4 -9.27 -2.97 5.09
C ILE A 4 -8.74 -1.88 4.16
N ALA A 5 -8.05 -0.87 4.71
CA ALA A 5 -7.24 0.05 3.94
C ALA A 5 -5.80 -0.48 3.89
N PHE A 6 -5.19 -0.63 2.71
CA PHE A 6 -3.87 -1.24 2.59
C PHE A 6 -3.02 -0.64 1.46
N ASP A 7 -1.72 -0.92 1.52
CA ASP A 7 -0.71 -0.55 0.55
C ASP A 7 0.35 -1.66 0.47
N VAL A 8 1.03 -1.78 -0.68
CA VAL A 8 2.00 -2.85 -0.96
C VAL A 8 3.32 -2.27 -1.41
N GLU A 9 4.40 -2.71 -0.77
CA GLU A 9 5.76 -2.45 -1.24
C GLU A 9 6.40 -3.67 -1.88
N THR A 10 7.14 -3.40 -2.95
CA THR A 10 7.73 -4.45 -3.80
C THR A 10 9.16 -4.16 -4.16
N ILE A 11 9.87 -5.22 -4.51
CA ILE A 11 11.18 -5.20 -5.16
C ILE A 11 11.10 -5.98 -6.49
N PRO A 12 12.12 -5.91 -7.36
CA PRO A 12 12.21 -6.83 -8.49
C PRO A 12 12.19 -8.29 -8.04
N ASP A 13 11.52 -9.17 -8.78
CA ASP A 13 11.58 -10.60 -8.53
C ASP A 13 12.95 -11.15 -8.94
N LEU A 14 13.91 -11.08 -8.01
CA LEU A 14 15.28 -11.51 -8.20
C LEU A 14 15.39 -12.99 -8.53
N GLU A 15 14.48 -13.82 -8.02
CA GLU A 15 14.46 -15.26 -8.30
C GLU A 15 14.05 -15.52 -9.75
N TYR A 16 13.08 -14.76 -10.26
CA TYR A 16 12.75 -14.78 -11.68
C TYR A 16 13.92 -14.29 -12.53
N GLY A 17 14.56 -13.18 -12.14
CA GLY A 17 15.73 -12.64 -12.82
C GLY A 17 16.86 -13.67 -12.97
N LYS A 18 17.23 -14.34 -11.87
CA LYS A 18 18.24 -15.41 -11.86
C LYS A 18 17.88 -16.55 -12.81
N LYS A 19 16.64 -17.05 -12.74
CA LYS A 19 16.25 -18.28 -13.45
C LYS A 19 15.90 -18.08 -14.91
N ASN A 20 15.33 -16.94 -15.28
CA ASN A 20 14.67 -16.74 -16.57
C ASN A 20 15.23 -15.58 -17.39
N MET A 21 16.13 -14.76 -16.83
CA MET A 21 16.70 -13.60 -17.51
C MET A 21 18.21 -13.68 -17.72
N ASN A 22 18.83 -14.85 -17.48
CA ASN A 22 20.28 -15.06 -17.55
C ASN A 22 21.07 -14.09 -16.65
N LEU A 23 20.52 -13.83 -15.46
CA LEU A 23 21.14 -12.98 -14.44
C LEU A 23 21.70 -13.81 -13.28
N ASP A 24 21.87 -15.12 -13.48
CA ASP A 24 22.51 -16.00 -12.51
C ASP A 24 24.00 -15.63 -12.33
N GLY A 25 24.50 -15.81 -11.10
CA GLY A 25 25.88 -15.45 -10.73
C GLY A 25 26.12 -13.97 -10.44
N LEU A 26 25.13 -13.10 -10.66
CA LEU A 26 25.17 -11.69 -10.27
C LEU A 26 24.76 -11.49 -8.80
N SER A 27 25.16 -10.35 -8.23
CA SER A 27 24.66 -9.90 -6.93
C SER A 27 23.19 -9.51 -7.00
N ASP A 28 22.46 -9.52 -5.89
CA ASP A 28 21.05 -9.08 -5.85
C ASP A 28 20.91 -7.62 -6.35
N GLU A 29 21.86 -6.75 -6.00
CA GLU A 29 21.97 -5.38 -6.51
C GLU A 29 22.05 -5.33 -8.04
N ASP A 30 22.94 -6.11 -8.63
CA ASP A 30 23.16 -6.15 -10.08
C ASP A 30 22.00 -6.81 -10.84
N ILE A 31 21.32 -7.78 -10.24
CA ILE A 31 20.11 -8.39 -10.81
C ILE A 31 19.01 -7.33 -10.90
N GLY A 32 18.70 -6.64 -9.80
CA GLY A 32 17.66 -5.61 -9.79
C GLY A 32 17.98 -4.48 -10.77
N ARG A 33 19.22 -3.97 -10.77
CA ARG A 33 19.67 -2.96 -11.75
C ARG A 33 19.54 -3.43 -13.19
N SER A 34 19.90 -4.68 -13.47
CA SER A 34 19.77 -5.26 -14.81
C SER A 34 18.30 -5.32 -15.25
N MET A 35 17.39 -5.69 -14.35
CA MET A 35 15.95 -5.71 -14.62
C MET A 35 15.39 -4.31 -14.91
N PHE A 36 15.72 -3.31 -14.09
CA PHE A 36 15.33 -1.91 -14.31
C PHE A 36 15.86 -1.36 -15.63
N PHE A 37 17.14 -1.62 -15.93
CA PHE A 37 17.77 -1.15 -17.15
C PHE A 37 17.16 -1.78 -18.41
N GLN A 38 16.85 -3.08 -18.38
CA GLN A 38 16.14 -3.75 -19.48
C GLN A 38 14.75 -3.17 -19.71
N GLN A 39 14.03 -2.80 -18.64
CA GLN A 39 12.73 -2.15 -18.71
C GLN A 39 12.84 -0.75 -19.30
N LEU A 40 13.81 0.05 -18.85
CA LEU A 40 14.11 1.39 -19.38
C LEU A 40 14.37 1.36 -20.89
N GLN A 41 15.17 0.40 -21.36
CA GLN A 41 15.42 0.24 -22.80
C GLN A 41 14.16 -0.13 -23.60
N LYS A 42 13.25 -0.91 -23.03
CA LYS A 42 12.06 -1.41 -23.73
C LYS A 42 10.89 -0.43 -23.71
N LYS A 43 10.71 0.32 -22.62
CA LYS A 43 9.51 1.13 -22.36
C LYS A 43 9.77 2.61 -22.11
N GLY A 44 11.01 2.99 -21.81
CA GLY A 44 11.38 4.38 -21.53
C GLY A 44 11.21 4.80 -20.07
N ASP A 45 10.91 3.85 -19.17
CA ASP A 45 10.85 4.04 -17.72
C ASP A 45 11.39 2.80 -16.99
N GLU A 46 11.70 2.92 -15.70
CA GLU A 46 12.21 1.81 -14.87
C GLU A 46 11.10 1.04 -14.13
N PHE A 47 9.83 1.36 -14.36
CA PHE A 47 8.71 0.72 -13.66
C PHE A 47 8.46 -0.66 -14.24
N LEU A 48 8.72 -1.70 -13.45
CA LEU A 48 8.63 -3.07 -13.92
C LEU A 48 7.18 -3.48 -14.26
N PRO A 49 6.99 -4.41 -15.21
CA PRO A 49 5.72 -5.11 -15.39
C PRO A 49 5.27 -5.81 -14.10
N ILE A 50 3.96 -5.90 -13.85
CA ILE A 50 3.35 -6.47 -12.64
C ILE A 50 3.92 -7.86 -12.29
N ASP A 51 4.19 -8.68 -13.29
CA ASP A 51 4.71 -10.03 -13.15
C ASP A 51 6.18 -10.12 -12.74
N LEU A 52 6.92 -9.00 -12.75
CA LEU A 52 8.30 -8.90 -12.30
C LEU A 52 8.42 -8.23 -10.91
N HIS A 53 7.31 -7.94 -10.24
CA HIS A 53 7.30 -7.46 -8.87
C HIS A 53 7.20 -8.61 -7.87
N LYS A 54 8.00 -8.54 -6.81
CA LYS A 54 7.92 -9.39 -5.62
C LYS A 54 7.54 -8.55 -4.42
N ILE A 55 6.49 -8.95 -3.72
CA ILE A 55 6.03 -8.29 -2.49
C ILE A 55 7.09 -8.46 -1.40
N ILE A 56 7.46 -7.36 -0.74
CA ILE A 56 8.35 -7.37 0.42
C ILE A 56 7.59 -7.07 1.73
N THR A 57 6.58 -6.21 1.66
CA THR A 57 5.65 -5.97 2.77
C THR A 57 4.30 -5.50 2.27
N ILE A 58 3.26 -5.79 3.05
CA ILE A 58 1.91 -5.25 2.90
C ILE A 58 1.52 -4.69 4.26
N SER A 59 1.23 -3.41 4.34
CA SER A 59 0.69 -2.79 5.55
C SER A 59 -0.82 -2.58 5.38
N CYS A 60 -1.57 -2.63 6.48
CA CYS A 60 -3.00 -2.32 6.45
C CYS A 60 -3.54 -1.79 7.77
N ILE A 61 -4.56 -0.95 7.65
CA ILE A 61 -5.51 -0.61 8.71
C ILE A 61 -6.74 -1.49 8.52
N ALA A 62 -7.08 -2.25 9.55
CA ALA A 62 -8.36 -2.93 9.67
C ALA A 62 -9.26 -2.16 10.63
N GLU A 63 -10.43 -1.78 10.17
CA GLU A 63 -11.47 -1.17 11.00
C GLU A 63 -12.70 -2.07 11.06
N GLU A 64 -13.14 -2.39 12.28
CA GLU A 64 -14.37 -3.13 12.51
C GLU A 64 -15.02 -2.72 13.84
N ASN A 65 -16.30 -2.33 13.80
CA ASN A 65 -17.09 -1.97 15.00
C ASN A 65 -16.42 -0.91 15.90
N GLY A 66 -15.72 0.06 15.28
CA GLY A 66 -15.00 1.13 16.00
C GLY A 66 -13.63 0.71 16.53
N ILE A 67 -13.22 -0.54 16.34
CA ILE A 67 -11.88 -1.03 16.67
C ILE A 67 -10.99 -0.86 15.44
N ILE A 68 -9.79 -0.32 15.65
CA ILE A 68 -8.76 -0.16 14.61
C ILE A 68 -7.55 -1.03 14.98
N GLU A 69 -6.99 -1.71 13.98
CA GLU A 69 -5.68 -2.36 14.05
C GLU A 69 -4.81 -1.89 12.89
N LEU A 70 -3.54 -1.56 13.16
CA LEU A 70 -2.49 -1.42 12.15
C LEU A 70 -1.63 -2.69 12.16
N LYS A 71 -1.44 -3.31 11.00
CA LYS A 71 -0.62 -4.53 10.85
C LYS A 71 0.20 -4.49 9.57
N SER A 72 1.38 -5.10 9.62
CA SER A 72 2.24 -5.30 8.46
C SER A 72 2.63 -6.77 8.31
N PHE A 73 2.69 -7.23 7.06
CA PHE A 73 2.93 -8.61 6.71
C PHE A 73 4.05 -8.68 5.67
N THR A 74 5.11 -9.44 5.98
CA THR A 74 6.19 -9.74 5.03
C THR A 74 5.95 -11.02 4.23
N GLN A 75 4.85 -11.72 4.51
CA GLN A 75 4.41 -12.93 3.82
C GLN A 75 2.98 -12.75 3.32
N LEU A 76 2.80 -12.93 2.01
CA LEU A 76 1.50 -12.74 1.36
C LEU A 76 0.42 -13.65 1.97
N GLU A 77 0.74 -14.92 2.24
CA GLU A 77 -0.19 -15.87 2.86
C GLU A 77 -0.81 -15.35 4.16
N HIS A 78 -0.01 -14.71 5.03
CA HIS A 78 -0.50 -14.16 6.29
C HIS A 78 -1.46 -12.98 6.06
N PHE A 79 -1.17 -12.11 5.10
CA PHE A 79 -2.08 -11.04 4.71
C PHE A 79 -3.39 -11.60 4.14
N ILE A 80 -3.31 -12.56 3.20
CA ILE A 80 -4.49 -13.18 2.58
C ILE A 80 -5.39 -13.84 3.64
N ASN A 81 -4.79 -14.56 4.59
CA ASN A 81 -5.52 -15.15 5.71
C ASN A 81 -6.14 -14.09 6.63
N PHE A 82 -5.46 -12.96 6.83
CA PHE A 82 -5.97 -11.86 7.63
C PHE A 82 -7.17 -11.15 6.98
N ILE A 83 -7.27 -11.08 5.65
CA ILE A 83 -8.37 -10.38 4.94
C ILE A 83 -9.51 -11.29 4.48
N LYS A 84 -9.49 -12.59 4.84
CA LYS A 84 -10.43 -13.59 4.33
C LYS A 84 -11.92 -13.28 4.57
N ASP A 85 -12.21 -12.54 5.63
CA ASP A 85 -13.55 -12.14 6.08
C ASP A 85 -13.79 -10.63 5.93
N ALA A 86 -12.91 -9.91 5.24
CA ALA A 86 -13.10 -8.50 4.94
C ALA A 86 -14.36 -8.26 4.09
N ASP A 87 -15.01 -7.12 4.32
CA ASP A 87 -16.21 -6.69 3.59
C ASP A 87 -15.92 -5.61 2.56
N GLN A 88 -14.98 -4.73 2.87
CA GLN A 88 -14.63 -3.57 2.06
C GLN A 88 -13.11 -3.38 2.03
N PHE A 89 -12.60 -2.96 0.89
CA PHE A 89 -11.20 -2.66 0.65
C PHE A 89 -11.05 -1.19 0.25
N VAL A 90 -9.93 -0.60 0.64
CA VAL A 90 -9.60 0.79 0.32
C VAL A 90 -8.13 0.86 -0.06
N THR A 91 -7.82 1.50 -1.18
CA THR A 91 -6.45 1.74 -1.64
C THR A 91 -6.31 3.14 -2.23
N TRP A 92 -5.06 3.58 -2.42
CA TRP A 92 -4.75 4.74 -3.23
C TRP A 92 -4.13 4.31 -4.56
N ASN A 93 -4.88 4.37 -5.66
CA ASN A 93 -4.42 3.92 -6.99
C ASN A 93 -4.10 2.40 -7.04
N GLY A 94 -4.69 1.61 -6.14
CA GLY A 94 -4.38 0.18 -6.00
C GLY A 94 -4.93 -0.70 -7.11
N HIS A 95 -5.95 -0.26 -7.85
CA HIS A 95 -6.43 -1.00 -9.04
C HIS A 95 -5.36 -1.11 -10.12
N ARG A 96 -4.41 -0.18 -10.14
CA ARG A 96 -3.34 -0.15 -11.13
C ARG A 96 -2.10 -0.93 -10.74
N PHE A 97 -1.91 -1.21 -9.45
CA PHE A 97 -0.66 -1.77 -8.96
C PHE A 97 -0.87 -2.80 -7.87
N ASP A 98 -1.29 -2.37 -6.68
CA ASP A 98 -1.39 -3.21 -5.47
C ASP A 98 -2.23 -4.47 -5.69
N VAL A 99 -3.45 -4.30 -6.22
CA VAL A 99 -4.36 -5.42 -6.47
C VAL A 99 -3.85 -6.34 -7.59
N PRO A 100 -3.44 -5.84 -8.78
CA PRO A 100 -2.80 -6.67 -9.79
C PRO A 100 -1.58 -7.44 -9.29
N VAL A 101 -0.71 -6.82 -8.48
CA VAL A 101 0.46 -7.47 -7.89
C VAL A 101 0.02 -8.59 -6.94
N ILE A 102 -0.88 -8.31 -6.00
CA ILE A 102 -1.41 -9.33 -5.08
C ILE A 102 -2.04 -10.48 -5.89
N ALA A 103 -2.92 -10.18 -6.84
CA ALA A 103 -3.60 -11.18 -7.65
C ALA A 103 -2.64 -12.05 -8.45
N PHE A 104 -1.57 -11.47 -9.00
CA PHE A 104 -0.56 -12.25 -9.71
C PHE A 104 0.27 -13.12 -8.75
N ARG A 105 0.66 -12.56 -7.59
CA ARG A 105 1.44 -13.29 -6.59
C ARG A 105 0.66 -14.43 -5.95
N THR A 106 -0.66 -14.31 -5.77
CA THR A 106 -1.49 -15.43 -5.31
C THR A 106 -1.57 -16.57 -6.31
N LEU A 107 -1.43 -16.31 -7.62
CA LEU A 107 -1.31 -17.37 -8.63
C LEU A 107 0.00 -18.15 -8.47
N ILE A 108 1.11 -17.44 -8.26
CA ILE A 108 2.43 -18.04 -8.05
C ILE A 108 2.47 -18.86 -6.76
N GLU A 109 1.86 -18.33 -5.70
CA GLU A 109 1.93 -18.92 -4.35
C GLU A 109 0.75 -19.88 -4.07
N HIS A 110 -0.12 -20.12 -5.05
CA HIS A 110 -1.29 -21.00 -4.96
C HIS A 110 -2.26 -20.65 -3.81
N LEU A 111 -2.48 -19.35 -3.58
CA LEU A 111 -3.31 -18.83 -2.50
C LEU A 111 -4.73 -18.49 -2.99
N VAL A 112 -5.72 -18.75 -2.14
CA VAL A 112 -7.12 -18.38 -2.41
C VAL A 112 -7.38 -16.98 -1.86
N ILE A 113 -7.66 -16.04 -2.75
CA ILE A 113 -7.93 -14.64 -2.40
C ILE A 113 -9.42 -14.39 -2.13
N ASN A 114 -9.73 -13.49 -1.19
CA ASN A 114 -11.07 -12.97 -1.01
C ASN A 114 -11.51 -12.24 -2.29
N ASN A 115 -12.50 -12.77 -3.00
CA ASN A 115 -12.93 -12.24 -4.31
C ASN A 115 -13.49 -10.82 -4.23
N LYS A 116 -13.93 -10.36 -3.04
CA LYS A 116 -14.34 -8.97 -2.80
C LYS A 116 -13.20 -7.97 -3.06
N LEU A 117 -11.93 -8.37 -2.95
CA LEU A 117 -10.80 -7.51 -3.31
C LEU A 117 -10.77 -7.16 -4.81
N LEU A 118 -11.36 -8.04 -5.62
CA LEU A 118 -11.41 -7.93 -7.09
C LEU A 118 -12.76 -7.39 -7.59
N ASP A 119 -13.71 -7.10 -6.70
CA ASP A 119 -15.03 -6.60 -7.04
C ASP A 119 -15.12 -5.10 -6.71
N ASP A 120 -15.34 -4.27 -7.73
CA ASP A 120 -15.48 -2.81 -7.60
C ASP A 120 -16.60 -2.40 -6.62
N LYS A 121 -17.57 -3.27 -6.34
CA LYS A 121 -18.62 -3.01 -5.34
C LYS A 121 -18.12 -3.07 -3.89
N HIS A 122 -16.98 -3.71 -3.69
CA HIS A 122 -16.36 -3.95 -2.39
C HIS A 122 -14.99 -3.28 -2.28
N HIS A 123 -14.55 -2.54 -3.30
CA HIS A 123 -13.26 -1.89 -3.30
C HIS A 123 -13.36 -0.43 -3.74
N THR A 124 -12.93 0.46 -2.85
CA THR A 124 -12.77 1.89 -3.11
C THR A 124 -11.31 2.22 -3.43
N ASP A 125 -10.98 2.43 -4.71
CA ASP A 125 -9.73 3.10 -5.09
C ASP A 125 -9.93 4.63 -5.00
N LEU A 126 -9.39 5.24 -3.94
CA LEU A 126 -9.59 6.65 -3.63
C LEU A 126 -9.11 7.57 -4.75
N LYS A 127 -8.02 7.21 -5.44
CA LYS A 127 -7.49 8.04 -6.50
C LYS A 127 -8.45 8.03 -7.69
N ALA A 128 -9.01 6.87 -8.03
CA ALA A 128 -10.02 6.75 -9.07
C ALA A 128 -11.30 7.52 -8.69
N VAL A 129 -11.80 7.34 -7.46
CA VAL A 129 -13.02 8.01 -6.98
C VAL A 129 -12.87 9.53 -7.01
N LEU A 130 -11.81 10.07 -6.40
CA LEU A 130 -11.59 11.52 -6.30
C LEU A 130 -11.32 12.19 -7.66
N SER A 131 -10.89 11.42 -8.66
CA SER A 131 -10.64 11.90 -10.02
C SER A 131 -11.73 11.56 -11.03
N ASN A 132 -12.85 10.98 -10.56
CA ASN A 132 -13.94 10.47 -11.40
C ASN A 132 -13.42 9.57 -12.53
N GLY A 133 -12.50 8.66 -12.18
CA GLY A 133 -11.87 7.70 -13.07
C GLY A 133 -10.64 8.24 -13.84
N ASN A 134 -10.46 9.56 -13.96
CA ASN A 134 -9.28 10.12 -14.65
C ASN A 134 -8.14 10.43 -13.67
N ILE A 135 -7.49 9.38 -13.20
CA ILE A 135 -6.41 9.42 -12.20
C ILE A 135 -5.22 10.33 -12.57
N SER A 136 -5.08 10.76 -13.82
CA SER A 136 -4.04 11.70 -14.25
C SER A 136 -4.31 13.13 -13.76
N LEU A 137 -5.56 13.46 -13.44
CA LEU A 137 -5.98 14.78 -12.97
C LEU A 137 -5.64 15.03 -11.49
N ILE A 138 -5.42 13.97 -10.72
CA ILE A 138 -5.12 14.07 -9.30
C ILE A 138 -3.66 13.67 -9.05
N SER A 139 -3.00 14.47 -8.21
CA SER A 139 -1.61 14.23 -7.80
C SER A 139 -1.46 12.95 -6.97
N GLY A 140 -0.23 12.54 -6.68
CA GLY A 140 0.05 11.41 -5.79
C GLY A 140 -0.41 11.62 -4.34
N LEU A 141 -0.42 10.52 -3.58
CA LEU A 141 -0.87 10.45 -2.19
C LEU A 141 -0.25 11.54 -1.31
N ASP A 142 1.06 11.75 -1.42
CA ASP A 142 1.80 12.75 -0.64
C ASP A 142 1.19 14.15 -0.73
N ARG A 143 0.96 14.62 -1.97
CA ARG A 143 0.45 15.97 -2.21
C ARG A 143 -1.00 16.11 -1.72
N VAL A 144 -1.83 15.09 -1.94
CA VAL A 144 -3.23 15.12 -1.48
C VAL A 144 -3.30 15.10 0.04
N SER A 145 -2.50 14.27 0.69
CA SER A 145 -2.38 14.20 2.16
C SER A 145 -1.99 15.56 2.74
N LYS A 146 -0.98 16.21 2.17
CA LYS A 146 -0.53 17.54 2.58
C LYS A 146 -1.60 18.63 2.38
N HIS A 147 -2.40 18.56 1.33
CA HIS A 147 -3.54 19.48 1.15
C HIS A 147 -4.63 19.31 2.23
N LEU A 148 -4.76 18.12 2.80
CA LEU A 148 -5.66 17.85 3.93
C LEU A 148 -5.02 18.16 5.30
N GLY A 149 -3.78 18.68 5.31
CA GLY A 149 -3.04 18.94 6.54
C GLY A 149 -2.47 17.69 7.22
N LEU A 150 -2.50 16.54 6.56
CA LEU A 150 -1.92 15.28 7.02
C LEU A 150 -0.39 15.26 6.78
N PRO A 151 0.37 14.36 7.44
CA PRO A 151 1.83 14.29 7.28
C PRO A 151 2.30 14.10 5.83
N GLY A 152 1.58 13.29 5.04
CA GLY A 152 2.04 12.88 3.71
C GLY A 152 3.15 11.83 3.80
N LYS A 153 3.98 11.74 2.76
CA LYS A 153 5.09 10.78 2.68
C LYS A 153 6.34 11.36 3.35
N THR A 154 6.93 10.60 4.27
CA THR A 154 8.22 10.91 4.91
C THR A 154 9.41 10.68 3.98
N LEU A 155 9.32 9.66 3.12
CA LEU A 155 10.35 9.31 2.13
C LEU A 155 9.84 9.59 0.71
N HIS A 156 10.70 10.18 -0.11
CA HIS A 156 10.36 10.55 -1.48
C HIS A 156 10.67 9.39 -2.45
N SER A 157 9.62 8.70 -2.91
CA SER A 157 9.56 7.78 -4.05
C SER A 157 9.94 6.31 -3.82
N GLY A 158 9.39 5.42 -4.67
CA GLY A 158 9.60 3.97 -4.61
C GLY A 158 11.02 3.50 -4.93
N THR A 159 11.90 4.35 -5.47
CA THR A 159 13.33 4.03 -5.59
C THR A 159 13.98 3.84 -4.22
N VAL A 160 13.41 4.48 -3.18
CA VAL A 160 13.85 4.32 -1.79
C VAL A 160 13.68 2.87 -1.32
N VAL A 161 12.66 2.15 -1.77
CA VAL A 161 12.40 0.77 -1.31
C VAL A 161 13.48 -0.19 -1.76
N TRP A 162 13.98 -0.04 -2.99
CA TRP A 162 15.09 -0.84 -3.48
C TRP A 162 16.38 -0.58 -2.71
N ASP A 163 16.73 0.68 -2.49
CA ASP A 163 17.93 1.05 -1.73
C ASP A 163 17.85 0.58 -0.27
N LEU A 164 16.68 0.76 0.38
CA LEU A 164 16.44 0.23 1.73
C LEU A 164 16.53 -1.29 1.78
N TYR A 165 16.06 -1.99 0.74
CA TYR A 165 16.15 -3.44 0.65
C TYR A 165 17.61 -3.90 0.59
N LEU A 166 18.44 -3.27 -0.26
CA LEU A 166 19.88 -3.56 -0.35
C LEU A 166 20.61 -3.28 0.97
N ASP A 167 20.20 -2.23 1.69
CA ASP A 167 20.70 -1.89 3.02
C ASP A 167 20.18 -2.80 4.15
N ASN A 168 19.32 -3.78 3.87
CA ASN A 168 18.65 -4.65 4.85
C ASN A 168 17.77 -3.89 5.86
N LYS A 169 17.19 -2.75 5.46
CA LYS A 169 16.36 -1.84 6.26
C LYS A 169 14.88 -2.15 6.14
N ILE A 170 14.49 -3.38 6.49
CA ILE A 170 13.09 -3.84 6.35
C ILE A 170 12.13 -3.06 7.25
N GLN A 171 12.58 -2.61 8.43
CA GLN A 171 11.73 -1.87 9.36
C GLN A 171 11.36 -0.50 8.80
N GLU A 172 12.29 0.15 8.10
CA GLU A 172 12.07 1.42 7.42
C GLU A 172 11.10 1.27 6.24
N ILE A 173 11.18 0.16 5.48
CA ILE A 173 10.21 -0.14 4.41
C ILE A 173 8.81 -0.36 5.01
N ILE A 174 8.72 -1.10 6.12
CA ILE A 174 7.45 -1.33 6.84
C ILE A 174 6.86 0.01 7.29
N GLN A 175 7.64 0.86 7.96
CA GLN A 175 7.19 2.18 8.44
C GLN A 175 6.73 3.07 7.28
N TYR A 176 7.44 3.03 6.16
CA TYR A 176 7.05 3.76 4.96
C TYR A 176 5.69 3.29 4.42
N CYS A 177 5.48 1.97 4.30
CA CYS A 177 4.22 1.40 3.86
C CYS A 177 3.08 1.67 4.86
N GLU A 178 3.34 1.60 6.18
CA GLU A 178 2.37 1.99 7.22
C GLU A 178 1.95 3.46 7.10
N ALA A 179 2.88 4.38 6.81
CA ALA A 179 2.57 5.80 6.61
C ALA A 179 1.66 6.03 5.38
N ASP A 180 1.87 5.28 4.29
CA ASP A 180 0.98 5.34 3.11
C ASP A 180 -0.43 4.82 3.42
N VAL A 181 -0.54 3.76 4.21
CA VAL A 181 -1.82 3.23 4.69
C VAL A 181 -2.53 4.23 5.59
N LEU A 182 -1.82 4.85 6.53
CA LEU A 182 -2.38 5.85 7.45
C LEU A 182 -2.93 7.05 6.68
N ASN A 183 -2.17 7.58 5.72
CA ASN A 183 -2.63 8.65 4.83
C ASN A 183 -3.86 8.22 4.01
N THR A 184 -3.84 7.01 3.45
CA THR A 184 -4.95 6.44 2.65
C THR A 184 -6.22 6.32 3.49
N TYR A 185 -6.14 5.76 4.70
CA TYR A 185 -7.28 5.64 5.61
C TYR A 185 -7.84 7.01 6.02
N LEU A 186 -6.97 7.97 6.33
CA LEU A 186 -7.39 9.33 6.69
C LEU A 186 -8.09 10.05 5.54
N ILE A 187 -7.60 9.93 4.32
CA ILE A 187 -8.28 10.44 3.13
C ILE A 187 -9.64 9.75 2.95
N TYR A 188 -9.71 8.43 3.18
CA TYR A 188 -10.96 7.68 3.07
C TYR A 188 -12.04 8.17 4.02
N ILE A 189 -11.75 8.29 5.32
CA ILE A 189 -12.76 8.77 6.28
C ILE A 189 -13.16 10.23 6.00
N HIS A 190 -12.24 11.05 5.48
CA HIS A 190 -12.57 12.39 5.01
C HIS A 190 -13.50 12.36 3.81
N HIS A 191 -13.23 11.49 2.83
CA HIS A 191 -14.11 11.28 1.67
C HIS A 191 -15.52 10.86 2.13
N GLN A 192 -15.64 9.86 3.00
CA GLN A 192 -16.92 9.42 3.55
C GLN A 192 -17.72 10.57 4.19
N TYR A 193 -17.04 11.45 4.93
CA TYR A 193 -17.66 12.65 5.48
C TYR A 193 -18.16 13.60 4.38
N THR A 194 -17.36 13.85 3.33
CA THR A 194 -17.75 14.77 2.25
C THR A 194 -18.97 14.30 1.44
N ILE A 195 -19.25 13.00 1.42
CA ILE A 195 -20.42 12.40 0.77
C ILE A 195 -21.55 12.07 1.76
N ALA A 196 -21.44 12.53 3.02
CA ALA A 196 -22.41 12.32 4.09
C ALA A 196 -22.68 10.85 4.47
N GLU A 197 -21.74 9.93 4.19
CA GLU A 197 -21.79 8.56 4.71
C GLU A 197 -21.53 8.51 6.22
N ILE A 198 -20.70 9.43 6.71
CA ILE A 198 -20.47 9.63 8.14
C ILE A 198 -20.70 11.09 8.53
N SER A 199 -21.15 11.31 9.77
CA SER A 199 -21.29 12.64 10.34
C SER A 199 -19.94 13.26 10.72
N ASN A 200 -19.94 14.56 11.00
CA ASN A 200 -18.74 15.24 11.51
C ASN A 200 -18.30 14.68 12.89
N ASP A 201 -19.26 14.26 13.72
CA ASP A 201 -18.95 13.63 15.00
C ASP A 201 -18.29 12.26 14.82
N GLN A 202 -18.76 11.45 13.87
CA GLN A 202 -18.15 10.17 13.52
C GLN A 202 -16.76 10.35 12.90
N LEU A 203 -16.55 11.38 12.08
CA LEU A 203 -15.21 11.71 11.56
C LEU A 203 -14.24 12.03 12.71
N ARG A 204 -14.68 12.87 13.65
CA ARG A 204 -13.87 13.21 14.84
C ARG A 204 -13.59 11.98 15.69
N GLU A 205 -14.60 11.15 15.96
CA GLU A 205 -14.45 9.91 16.74
C GLU A 205 -13.43 8.96 16.09
N LYS A 206 -13.53 8.72 14.78
CA LYS A 206 -12.57 7.87 14.04
C LYS A 206 -11.13 8.40 14.14
N LYS A 207 -10.94 9.72 14.04
CA LYS A 207 -9.62 10.34 14.21
C LYS A 207 -9.06 10.19 15.61
N GLU A 208 -9.88 10.41 16.63
CA GLU A 208 -9.49 10.24 18.04
C GLU A 208 -9.18 8.77 18.38
N THR A 209 -9.95 7.83 17.83
CA THR A 209 -9.68 6.39 17.95
C THR A 209 -8.32 6.04 17.34
N LEU A 210 -8.04 6.51 16.12
CA LEU A 210 -6.75 6.28 15.48
C LEU A 210 -5.61 6.93 16.27
N LYS A 211 -5.77 8.17 16.72
CA LYS A 211 -4.77 8.88 17.54
C LYS A 211 -4.47 8.14 18.84
N SER A 212 -5.51 7.66 19.52
CA SER A 212 -5.38 6.89 20.76
C SER A 212 -4.67 5.55 20.52
N PHE A 213 -5.03 4.85 19.45
CA PHE A 213 -4.36 3.63 19.02
C PHE A 213 -2.86 3.87 18.76
N LEU A 214 -2.51 4.88 17.97
CA LEU A 214 -1.11 5.24 17.67
C LEU A 214 -0.34 5.69 18.91
N SER A 215 -0.99 6.37 19.86
CA SER A 215 -0.34 6.84 21.09
C SER A 215 -0.10 5.73 22.12
N SER A 216 -0.87 4.65 22.06
CA SER A 216 -0.77 3.52 23.00
C SER A 216 0.18 2.43 22.53
N SER A 217 0.60 2.50 21.28
CA SER A 217 1.52 1.57 20.67
C SER A 217 2.95 2.14 20.69
N GLU A 218 3.97 1.29 20.74
CA GLU A 218 5.37 1.71 20.58
C GLU A 218 5.69 2.12 19.13
N HIS A 219 4.72 2.69 18.39
CA HIS A 219 4.82 2.93 16.96
C HIS A 219 5.47 4.27 16.65
N HIS A 220 6.24 4.29 15.55
CA HIS A 220 7.11 5.40 15.13
C HIS A 220 6.37 6.55 14.42
N HIS A 221 5.03 6.60 14.47
CA HIS A 221 4.17 7.49 13.68
C HIS A 221 3.78 8.79 14.40
N ASN A 222 4.72 9.40 15.14
CA ASN A 222 4.47 10.60 15.96
C ASN A 222 3.91 11.78 15.15
N GLU A 223 4.34 11.93 13.91
CA GLU A 223 3.83 12.97 13.01
C GLU A 223 2.31 12.86 12.76
N PHE A 224 1.75 11.65 12.74
CA PHE A 224 0.30 11.46 12.62
C PHE A 224 -0.41 11.85 13.91
N ILE A 225 0.17 11.53 15.07
CA ILE A 225 -0.39 11.89 16.39
C ILE A 225 -0.46 13.41 16.56
N GLU A 226 0.54 14.14 16.07
CA GLU A 226 0.58 15.61 16.15
C GLU A 226 -0.44 16.30 15.24
N LYS A 227 -0.83 15.64 14.14
CA LYS A 227 -1.76 16.19 13.13
C LYS A 227 -3.23 15.82 13.35
N LEU A 228 -3.50 14.73 14.07
CA LEU A 228 -4.85 14.31 14.45
C LEU A 228 -5.33 15.07 15.69
#